data_AF-A0A2G5J208-F1
#
_entry.id   AF-A0A2G5J208-F1
#
_cell.length_a   1.000
_cell.length_b   1.000
_cell.length_c   1.000
_cell.angle_alpha   90.00
_cell.angle_beta   90.00
_cell.angle_gamma   90.00
#
_symmetry.space_group_name_H-M   'P 1'
#
loop_
_entity.id
_entity.type
_entity.pdbx_description
1 polymer ?
#
loop_
_entity_poly.entity_id
_entity_poly.type
_entity_poly.pdbx_seq_one_letter_code
_entity_poly.pdbx_strand_id
1 'polypeptide(L)'
;MDAALATALGVIGSAVVSGAAAMYGSKVAGRAQREGNAVTGFNSLTDQLQEERKELRTEVATLKTELATERAESARLRLIVQSLGGTP
;
A
#
# COMPACT_ATOMS: atom_id res chain seq x y z
N MET A 1 -1.10 -11.62 64.80
CA MET A 1 -0.86 -10.92 63.51
C MET A 1 -2.16 -10.27 63.10
N ASP A 2 -2.15 -8.95 62.95
CA ASP A 2 -3.33 -8.13 62.70
C ASP A 2 -3.87 -8.35 61.27
N ALA A 3 -5.14 -8.73 61.15
CA ALA A 3 -5.80 -9.00 59.87
C ALA A 3 -5.85 -7.76 58.97
N ALA A 4 -5.83 -6.56 59.56
CA ALA A 4 -5.76 -5.30 58.83
C ALA A 4 -4.39 -5.10 58.14
N LEU A 5 -3.31 -5.59 58.76
CA LEU A 5 -1.97 -5.52 58.17
C LEU A 5 -1.84 -6.47 56.98
N ALA A 6 -2.43 -7.66 57.06
CA ALA A 6 -2.41 -8.65 55.99
C ALA A 6 -3.24 -8.19 54.76
N THR A 7 -4.41 -7.58 54.98
CA THR A 7 -5.22 -7.02 53.89
C THR A 7 -4.56 -5.80 53.27
N ALA A 8 -3.96 -4.90 54.06
CA ALA A 8 -3.21 -3.75 53.54
C ALA A 8 -2.02 -4.19 52.66
N LEU A 9 -1.24 -5.19 53.09
CA LEU A 9 -0.15 -5.75 52.29
C LEU A 9 -0.65 -6.45 51.02
N GLY A 10 -1.80 -7.14 51.09
CA GLY A 10 -2.44 -7.74 49.92
C GLY A 10 -2.92 -6.70 48.89
N VAL A 11 -3.50 -5.58 49.34
CA VAL A 11 -3.93 -4.47 48.47
C VAL A 11 -2.73 -3.79 47.83
N ILE A 12 -1.67 -3.52 48.58
CA ILE A 12 -0.45 -2.91 48.02
C ILE A 12 0.23 -3.86 47.03
N GLY A 13 0.35 -5.15 47.37
CA GLY A 13 0.92 -6.17 46.48
C GLY A 13 0.14 -6.32 45.18
N SER A 14 -1.20 -6.39 45.25
CA SER A 14 -2.05 -6.47 44.06
C SER A 14 -2.04 -5.19 43.21
N ALA A 15 -1.92 -4.01 43.82
CA ALA A 15 -1.77 -2.74 43.10
C ALA A 15 -0.45 -2.68 42.30
N VAL A 16 0.66 -3.18 42.86
CA VAL A 16 1.95 -3.24 42.17
C VAL A 16 1.92 -4.24 41.02
N VAL A 17 1.35 -5.43 41.23
CA VAL A 17 1.25 -6.46 40.19
C VAL A 17 0.35 -6.02 39.04
N SER A 18 -0.80 -5.42 39.33
CA SER A 18 -1.71 -4.88 38.31
C SER A 18 -1.11 -3.71 37.54
N GLY A 19 -0.40 -2.80 38.23
CA GLY A 19 0.36 -1.72 37.60
C GLY A 19 1.46 -2.23 36.67
N ALA A 20 2.22 -3.24 37.10
CA ALA A 20 3.26 -3.87 36.27
C ALA A 20 2.65 -4.59 35.06
N ALA A 21 1.58 -5.36 35.25
CA ALA A 21 0.88 -6.05 34.17
C ALA A 21 0.31 -5.08 33.13
N ALA A 22 -0.26 -3.95 33.57
CA ALA A 22 -0.75 -2.90 32.67
C ALA A 22 0.38 -2.22 31.87
N MET A 23 1.54 -1.97 32.49
CA MET A 23 2.71 -1.43 31.79
C MET A 23 3.31 -2.42 30.78
N TYR A 24 3.34 -3.71 31.10
CA TYR A 24 3.80 -4.74 30.14
C TYR A 24 2.79 -4.94 29.00
N GLY A 25 1.49 -5.02 29.31
CA GLY A 25 0.43 -5.17 28.31
C GLY A 25 0.35 -4.00 27.33
N SER A 26 0.46 -2.76 27.83
CA SER A 26 0.45 -1.55 26.98
C SER A 26 1.66 -1.46 26.04
N LYS A 27 2.85 -1.90 26.46
CA LYS A 27 4.04 -1.94 25.61
C LYS A 27 3.93 -2.97 24.49
N VAL A 28 3.36 -4.14 24.78
CA VAL A 28 3.12 -5.19 23.77
C VAL A 28 2.01 -4.76 22.80
N ALA A 29 0.91 -4.21 23.31
CA ALA A 29 -0.18 -3.70 22.48
C ALA A 29 0.28 -2.58 21.54
N GLY A 30 1.10 -1.63 22.04
CA GLY A 30 1.65 -0.54 21.22
C GLY A 30 2.61 -1.01 20.12
N ARG A 31 3.36 -2.10 20.34
CA ARG A 31 4.20 -2.71 19.28
C ARG A 31 3.35 -3.45 18.25
N ALA A 32 2.43 -4.29 18.70
CA ALA A 32 1.53 -5.03 17.82
C ALA A 32 0.67 -4.11 16.93
N GLN A 33 0.19 -2.98 17.48
CA GLN A 33 -0.55 -1.98 16.71
C GLN A 33 0.32 -1.27 15.66
N ARG A 34 1.59 -0.95 15.99
CA ARG A 34 2.52 -0.33 15.04
C ARG A 34 2.94 -1.28 13.94
N GLU A 35 3.21 -2.54 14.29
CA GLU A 35 3.56 -3.60 13.35
C GLU A 35 2.37 -3.92 12.44
N GLY A 36 1.16 -4.04 13.00
CA GLY A 36 -0.07 -4.24 12.22
C GLY A 36 -0.37 -3.08 11.26
N ASN A 37 -0.21 -1.83 11.70
CA ASN A 37 -0.39 -0.66 10.84
C ASN A 37 0.68 -0.56 9.76
N ALA A 38 1.95 -0.87 10.06
CA ALA A 38 3.01 -0.87 9.07
C ALA A 38 2.79 -1.95 8.00
N VAL A 39 2.45 -3.18 8.39
CA VAL A 39 2.17 -4.28 7.46
C VAL A 39 0.95 -3.96 6.59
N THR A 40 -0.11 -3.41 7.18
CA THR A 40 -1.31 -2.99 6.43
C THR A 40 -0.98 -1.86 5.44
N GLY A 41 -0.17 -0.88 5.85
CA GLY A 41 0.28 0.21 4.98
C GLY A 41 1.19 -0.25 3.84
N PHE A 42 2.09 -1.20 4.10
CA PHE A 42 2.91 -1.82 3.05
C PHE A 42 2.06 -2.62 2.06
N ASN A 43 1.02 -3.31 2.53
CA ASN A 43 0.10 -4.02 1.65
C ASN A 43 -0.64 -3.02 0.74
N SER A 44 -1.19 -1.93 1.31
CA SER A 44 -1.92 -0.95 0.50
C SER A 44 -1.04 -0.26 -0.55
N LEU A 45 0.22 0.05 -0.22
CA LEU A 45 1.16 0.64 -1.19
C LEU A 45 1.53 -0.35 -2.29
N THR A 46 1.73 -1.62 -1.93
CA THR A 46 2.02 -2.68 -2.90
C THR A 46 0.83 -2.89 -3.84
N ASP A 47 -0.39 -2.91 -3.32
CA ASP A 47 -1.62 -3.03 -4.10
C ASP A 47 -1.79 -1.84 -5.07
N GLN A 48 -1.56 -0.61 -4.58
CA GLN A 48 -1.60 0.60 -5.41
C GLN A 48 -0.57 0.56 -6.55
N LEU A 49 0.69 0.22 -6.24
CA LEU A 49 1.74 0.10 -7.25
C LEU A 49 1.45 -1.01 -8.28
N GLN A 50 0.81 -2.10 -7.85
CA GLN A 50 0.40 -3.16 -8.77
C GLN A 50 -0.70 -2.70 -9.72
N GLU A 51 -1.68 -1.94 -9.23
CA GLU A 51 -2.75 -1.41 -10.07
C GLU A 51 -2.20 -0.34 -11.03
N GLU A 52 -1.38 0.61 -10.56
CA GLU A 52 -0.72 1.60 -11.43
C GLU A 52 0.12 0.93 -12.51
N ARG A 53 0.89 -0.12 -12.17
CA ARG A 53 1.67 -0.88 -13.16
C ARG A 53 0.77 -1.53 -14.21
N LYS A 54 -0.39 -2.04 -13.82
CA LYS A 54 -1.36 -2.69 -14.72
C LYS A 54 -2.04 -1.66 -15.62
N GLU A 55 -2.40 -0.50 -15.08
CA GLU A 55 -2.95 0.64 -15.84
C GLU A 55 -1.93 1.13 -16.88
N LEU A 56 -0.70 1.43 -16.46
CA LEU A 56 0.38 1.86 -17.36
C LEU A 56 0.68 0.83 -18.45
N ARG A 57 0.65 -0.47 -18.14
CA ARG A 57 0.81 -1.52 -19.15
C ARG A 57 -0.29 -1.51 -20.19
N THR A 58 -1.51 -1.23 -19.77
CA THR A 58 -2.69 -1.13 -20.65
C THR A 58 -2.57 0.12 -21.52
N GLU A 59 -2.25 1.28 -20.94
CA GLU A 59 -2.04 2.52 -21.69
C GLU A 59 -0.91 2.38 -22.72
N VAL A 60 0.23 1.80 -22.34
CA VAL A 60 1.34 1.56 -23.27
C VAL A 60 0.94 0.64 -24.41
N ALA A 61 0.11 -0.38 -24.16
CA ALA A 61 -0.40 -1.25 -25.21
C ALA A 61 -1.31 -0.47 -26.17
N THR A 62 -2.24 0.34 -25.64
CA THR A 62 -3.13 1.21 -26.42
C THR A 62 -2.36 2.21 -27.28
N LEU A 63 -1.40 2.93 -26.69
CA LEU A 63 -0.57 3.90 -27.41
C LEU A 63 0.26 3.24 -28.51
N LYS A 64 0.76 2.02 -28.28
CA LYS A 64 1.46 1.27 -29.33
C LYS A 64 0.54 0.91 -30.50
N THR A 65 -0.71 0.53 -30.22
CA THR A 65 -1.69 0.24 -31.27
C THR A 65 -2.12 1.50 -32.03
N GLU A 66 -2.32 2.62 -31.34
CA GLU A 66 -2.64 3.91 -31.97
C GLU A 66 -1.49 4.38 -32.86
N LEU A 67 -0.24 4.33 -32.37
CA LEU A 67 0.95 4.70 -33.15
C LEU A 67 1.12 3.80 -34.38
N ALA A 68 0.86 2.51 -34.26
CA ALA A 68 0.92 1.59 -35.40
C ALA A 68 -0.15 1.94 -36.45
N THR A 69 -1.35 2.31 -36.00
CA THR A 69 -2.47 2.72 -36.86
C THR A 69 -2.15 4.03 -37.58
N GLU A 70 -1.69 5.05 -36.85
CA GLU A 70 -1.30 6.34 -37.41
C GLU A 70 -0.17 6.19 -38.45
N ARG A 71 0.83 5.35 -38.17
CA ARG A 71 1.91 5.07 -39.12
C ARG A 71 1.40 4.39 -40.39
N ALA A 72 0.46 3.46 -40.27
CA ALA A 72 -0.16 2.81 -41.42
C ALA A 72 -0.98 3.80 -42.26
N GLU A 73 -1.74 4.69 -41.61
CA GLU A 73 -2.50 5.74 -42.27
C GLU A 73 -1.58 6.76 -42.95
N SER A 74 -0.52 7.21 -42.29
CA SER A 74 0.49 8.09 -42.86
C SER A 74 1.14 7.47 -44.09
N ALA A 75 1.52 6.19 -44.03
CA ALA A 75 2.05 5.46 -45.18
C ALA A 75 1.04 5.39 -46.34
N ARG A 76 -0.23 5.09 -46.04
CA ARG A 76 -1.31 5.09 -47.03
C ARG A 76 -1.50 6.46 -47.68
N LEU A 77 -1.53 7.53 -46.89
CA LEU A 77 -1.69 8.90 -47.39
C LEU A 77 -0.51 9.32 -48.27
N ARG A 78 0.73 8.97 -47.88
CA ARG A 78 1.92 9.21 -48.72
C ARG A 78 1.83 8.50 -50.07
N LEU A 79 1.35 7.27 -50.10
CA LEU A 79 1.12 6.53 -51.36
C LEU A 79 0.05 7.22 -52.22
N ILE A 80 -1.03 7.74 -51.61
CA ILE A 80 -2.05 8.50 -52.33
C ILE A 80 -1.46 9.78 -52.91
N VAL A 81 -0.73 10.57 -52.12
CA VAL A 81 -0.05 11.80 -52.58
C VAL A 81 0.86 11.50 -53.77
N GLN A 82 1.66 10.44 -53.68
CA GLN A 82 2.54 10.02 -54.76
C GLN A 82 1.76 9.59 -56.01
N SER A 83 0.64 8.87 -55.86
CA SER A 83 -0.22 8.47 -56.97
C SER A 83 -0.88 9.65 -57.69
N LEU A 84 -1.11 10.75 -56.97
CA LEU A 84 -1.65 12.00 -57.50
C LEU A 84 -0.56 12.91 -58.11
N GLY A 85 0.68 12.43 -58.21
CA GLY A 85 1.81 13.17 -58.77
C GLY A 85 2.43 14.19 -57.81
N GLY A 86 2.03 14.19 -56.54
CA GLY A 86 2.67 14.97 -55.49
C GLY A 86 3.93 14.28 -54.97
N THR A 87 4.85 15.06 -54.40
CA THR A 87 6.00 14.54 -53.65
C THR A 87 5.61 14.48 -52.17
N PRO A 88 5.69 13.31 -51.50
CA PRO A 88 5.31 13.15 -50.10
C PRO A 88 6.25 13.82 -49.09
#